data_AF-A0A139N679-F1
#
_entry.id   AF-A0A139N679-F1
#
_cell.length_a   1.000
_cell.length_b   1.000
_cell.length_c   1.000
_cell.angle_alpha   90.00
_cell.angle_beta   90.00
_cell.angle_gamma   90.00
#
_symmetry.space_group_name_H-M   'P 1'
#
loop_
_entity.id
_entity.type
_entity.pdbx_description
1 polymer ?
#
loop_
_entity_poly.entity_id
_entity_poly.type
_entity_poly.pdbx_seq_one_letter_code
_entity_poly.pdbx_strand_id
1 'polypeptide(L)'
;MKKYKVIFNSSMDINSFQKKYFNNAFNSNVYLLEKNASNNFLSFISEKPISLIDMVSDADVCEISSENYNYNIDFPWCKNEKLFLNFYSKIFEAIAQFIQESEYWNRKTTEQDYLICQILDTVASVHKDGITHGYLSFYSNYLYYLSQIKSIASSETFLKIQNKITHVDNLDKIFVNSEVTIIKNLYDVLQEEIKMLSENQQELDFSVFPNPYTFFKNSSVNLEYSKFHQTVFSNKLLLRRYTKDSFFYFYRIVMGIFFKILPLLGISMNRRNRIIFLAVEQIEKYFGINWETQIKESIRWESEKYVNAEKR
;
A
#
# COMPACT_ATOMS: atom_id res chain seq x y z
N MET A 1 -1.32 0.30 25.10
CA MET A 1 -2.15 1.21 24.29
C MET A 1 -3.59 0.67 24.19
N LYS A 2 -4.59 1.49 23.85
CA LYS A 2 -5.96 1.01 23.58
C LYS A 2 -6.33 1.16 22.12
N LYS A 3 -7.12 0.21 21.61
CA LYS A 3 -7.85 0.32 20.34
C LYS A 3 -9.25 0.79 20.65
N TYR A 4 -9.67 1.87 20.00
CA TYR A 4 -10.99 2.45 20.15
C TYR A 4 -11.77 2.25 18.87
N LYS A 5 -13.00 1.78 18.99
CA LYS A 5 -13.96 1.70 17.90
C LYS A 5 -14.97 2.83 18.11
N VAL A 6 -15.05 3.73 17.13
CA VAL A 6 -15.99 4.85 17.12
C VAL A 6 -17.03 4.58 16.04
N ILE A 7 -18.28 4.41 16.45
CA ILE A 7 -19.42 4.16 15.58
C ILE A 7 -20.17 5.48 15.36
N PHE A 8 -20.43 5.82 14.10
CA PHE A 8 -21.07 7.06 13.69
C PHE A 8 -22.52 6.81 13.25
N ASN A 9 -23.37 7.84 13.36
CA ASN A 9 -24.79 7.74 12.98
C ASN A 9 -24.99 7.46 11.48
N SER A 10 -24.11 8.00 10.64
CA SER A 10 -24.17 7.79 9.20
C SER A 10 -22.80 7.70 8.52
N SER A 11 -22.81 7.19 7.29
CA SER A 11 -21.64 7.21 6.42
C SER A 11 -21.18 8.63 6.04
N MET A 12 -22.10 9.61 6.07
CA MET A 12 -21.78 11.02 5.82
C MET A 12 -20.93 11.58 6.96
N ASP A 13 -21.27 11.25 8.20
CA ASP A 13 -20.54 11.68 9.39
C ASP A 13 -19.12 11.11 9.43
N ILE A 14 -18.96 9.84 9.04
CA ILE A 14 -17.64 9.21 8.89
C ILE A 14 -16.78 9.97 7.90
N ASN A 15 -17.33 10.30 6.74
CA ASN A 15 -16.57 10.98 5.69
C ASN A 15 -16.21 12.42 6.11
N SER A 16 -17.12 13.12 6.79
CA SER A 16 -16.86 14.45 7.36
C SER A 16 -15.76 14.39 8.43
N PHE A 17 -15.87 13.46 9.37
CA PHE A 17 -14.88 13.24 10.41
C PHE A 17 -13.52 12.85 9.83
N GLN A 18 -13.50 11.95 8.86
CA GLN A 18 -12.28 11.52 8.18
C GLN A 18 -11.53 12.70 7.55
N LYS A 19 -12.24 13.63 6.88
CA LYS A 19 -11.65 14.88 6.38
C LYS A 19 -11.06 15.72 7.52
N LYS A 20 -11.81 15.92 8.61
CA LYS A 20 -11.34 16.66 9.80
C LYS A 20 -10.10 16.00 10.42
N TYR A 21 -10.07 14.67 10.48
CA TYR A 21 -8.98 13.88 11.03
C TYR A 21 -7.67 14.11 10.26
N PHE A 22 -7.68 13.90 8.93
CA PHE A 22 -6.47 14.06 8.11
C PHE A 22 -5.95 15.50 8.10
N ASN A 23 -6.80 16.50 8.31
CA ASN A 23 -6.38 17.90 8.44
C ASN A 23 -5.70 18.22 9.79
N ASN A 24 -5.82 17.36 10.79
CA ASN A 24 -5.31 17.59 12.16
C ASN A 24 -4.37 16.47 12.65
N ALA A 25 -4.01 15.52 11.79
CA ALA A 25 -3.34 14.29 12.21
C ALA A 25 -1.87 14.48 12.65
N PHE A 26 -1.15 15.51 12.15
CA PHE A 26 0.33 15.65 12.23
C PHE A 26 0.94 15.83 13.61
N ASN A 27 0.15 15.89 14.67
CA ASN A 27 0.65 16.01 16.04
C ASN A 27 -0.24 15.26 17.04
N SER A 28 -0.99 14.27 16.55
CA SER A 28 -1.95 13.54 17.38
C SER A 28 -1.37 12.23 17.88
N ASN A 29 -1.58 11.93 19.16
CA ASN A 29 -1.33 10.59 19.73
C ASN A 29 -2.49 9.62 19.40
N VAL A 30 -3.22 9.88 18.31
CA VAL A 30 -4.45 9.17 17.90
C VAL A 30 -4.30 8.76 16.45
N TYR A 31 -3.99 7.50 16.21
CA TYR A 31 -3.74 7.00 14.85
C TYR A 31 -4.94 6.22 14.33
N LEU A 32 -5.48 6.66 13.19
CA LEU A 32 -6.55 5.97 12.49
C LEU A 32 -6.00 4.68 11.86
N LEU A 33 -6.68 3.57 12.11
CA LEU A 33 -6.21 2.23 11.76
C LEU A 33 -7.15 1.51 10.78
N GLU A 34 -8.46 1.68 10.95
CA GLU A 34 -9.47 0.96 10.16
C GLU A 34 -10.65 1.86 9.82
N LYS A 35 -11.22 1.64 8.64
CA LYS A 35 -12.54 2.15 8.25
C LYS A 35 -13.43 1.00 7.80
N ASN A 36 -14.62 0.92 8.35
CA ASN A 36 -15.67 0.04 7.87
C ASN A 36 -16.92 0.87 7.54
N ALA A 37 -17.13 1.12 6.25
CA ALA A 37 -18.25 1.90 5.77
C ALA A 37 -19.61 1.19 5.92
N SER A 38 -19.64 -0.15 5.94
CA SER A 38 -20.88 -0.92 6.07
C SER A 38 -21.44 -0.88 7.50
N ASN A 39 -20.54 -0.88 8.48
CA ASN A 39 -20.89 -0.87 9.91
C ASN A 39 -20.70 0.53 10.53
N ASN A 40 -20.56 1.55 9.69
CA ASN A 40 -20.36 2.94 10.06
C ASN A 40 -19.33 3.19 11.17
N PHE A 41 -18.15 2.55 11.14
CA PHE A 41 -17.15 2.75 12.18
C PHE A 41 -15.76 3.10 11.66
N LEU A 42 -15.02 3.83 12.50
CA LEU A 42 -13.58 4.03 12.41
C LEU A 42 -12.92 3.42 13.65
N SER A 43 -11.76 2.80 13.47
CA SER A 43 -10.94 2.34 14.61
C SER A 43 -9.66 3.14 14.73
N PHE A 44 -9.33 3.51 15.95
CA PHE A 44 -8.16 4.30 16.30
C PHE A 44 -7.32 3.56 17.32
N ILE A 45 -6.02 3.82 17.32
CA ILE A 45 -5.13 3.46 18.42
C ILE A 45 -4.67 4.75 19.11
N SER A 46 -4.71 4.74 20.45
CA SER A 46 -4.26 5.88 21.23
C SER A 46 -3.73 5.44 22.59
N GLU A 47 -2.64 6.09 23.00
CA GLU A 47 -2.11 5.99 24.37
C GLU A 47 -2.89 6.87 25.35
N LYS A 48 -3.53 7.94 24.86
CA LYS A 48 -4.25 8.94 25.66
C LYS A 48 -5.72 8.99 25.25
N PRO A 49 -6.62 8.31 26.00
CA PRO A 49 -8.06 8.27 25.69
C PRO A 49 -8.69 9.65 25.48
N ILE A 50 -8.29 10.63 26.31
CA ILE A 50 -8.81 12.00 26.28
C ILE A 50 -8.60 12.65 24.90
N SER A 51 -7.43 12.45 24.29
CA SER A 51 -7.14 13.02 22.97
C SER A 51 -8.07 12.52 21.87
N LEU A 52 -8.58 11.28 21.97
CA LEU A 52 -9.57 10.78 21.03
C LEU A 52 -10.94 11.40 21.31
N ILE A 53 -11.35 11.46 22.58
CA ILE A 53 -12.64 12.04 22.99
C ILE A 53 -12.75 13.49 22.53
N ASP A 54 -11.69 14.28 22.74
CA ASP A 54 -11.62 15.68 22.29
C ASP A 54 -11.70 15.78 20.76
N MET A 55 -11.09 14.83 20.03
CA MET A 55 -11.10 14.85 18.57
C MET A 55 -12.49 14.57 17.99
N VAL A 56 -13.24 13.67 18.63
CA VAL A 56 -14.59 13.26 18.21
C VAL A 56 -15.71 14.06 18.87
N SER A 57 -15.40 15.05 19.73
CA SER A 57 -16.41 15.80 20.50
C SER A 57 -17.48 16.47 19.65
N ASP A 58 -17.09 16.95 18.47
CA ASP A 58 -17.97 17.65 17.54
C ASP A 58 -18.53 16.74 16.45
N ALA A 59 -18.31 15.42 16.58
CA ALA A 59 -18.77 14.43 15.61
C ALA A 59 -20.04 13.75 16.12
N ASP A 60 -20.93 13.41 15.18
CA ASP A 60 -22.16 12.70 15.52
C ASP A 60 -21.89 11.20 15.70
N VAL A 61 -21.56 10.84 16.94
CA VAL A 61 -21.07 9.51 17.34
C VAL A 61 -22.15 8.77 18.14
N CYS A 62 -22.47 7.54 17.74
CA CYS A 62 -23.38 6.67 18.48
C CYS A 62 -22.72 6.07 19.71
N GLU A 63 -21.51 5.53 19.51
CA GLU A 63 -20.85 4.67 20.49
C GLU A 63 -19.33 4.78 20.35
N ILE A 64 -18.66 4.81 21.50
CA ILE A 64 -17.22 4.63 21.60
C ILE A 64 -16.98 3.42 22.51
N SER A 65 -16.41 2.36 21.96
CA SER A 65 -15.93 1.21 22.72
C SER A 65 -14.40 1.12 22.65
N SER A 66 -13.80 0.49 23.65
CA SER A 66 -12.34 0.34 23.72
C SER A 66 -11.94 -1.06 24.15
N GLU A 67 -10.88 -1.57 23.56
CA GLU A 67 -10.24 -2.82 23.94
C GLU A 67 -8.72 -2.64 24.07
N ASN A 68 -8.06 -3.62 24.69
CA ASN A 68 -6.61 -3.65 24.71
C ASN A 68 -6.10 -3.83 23.28
N TYR A 69 -5.22 -2.94 22.83
CA TYR A 69 -4.67 -3.04 21.49
C TYR A 69 -3.79 -4.30 21.39
N ASN A 70 -4.09 -5.16 20.41
CA ASN A 70 -3.27 -6.32 20.08
C ASN A 70 -2.61 -6.11 18.72
N TYR A 71 -1.38 -5.59 18.74
CA TYR A 71 -0.62 -5.34 17.52
C TYR A 71 -0.35 -6.60 16.69
N ASN A 72 -0.35 -7.81 17.29
CA ASN A 72 -0.15 -9.05 16.53
C ASN A 72 -1.32 -9.35 15.57
N ILE A 73 -2.51 -8.82 15.81
CA ILE A 73 -3.65 -8.99 14.90
C ILE A 73 -3.52 -8.03 13.72
N ASP A 74 -3.22 -6.77 14.02
CA ASP A 74 -3.19 -5.73 13.00
C ASP A 74 -1.86 -5.75 12.21
N PHE A 75 -0.74 -6.05 12.84
CA PHE A 75 0.60 -6.05 12.24
C PHE A 75 1.44 -7.24 12.75
N PRO A 76 1.11 -8.47 12.32
CA PRO A 76 1.74 -9.70 12.82
C PRO A 76 3.24 -9.82 12.52
N TRP A 77 3.79 -8.93 11.70
CA TRP A 77 5.18 -8.96 11.25
C TRP A 77 6.15 -8.27 12.20
N CYS A 78 5.69 -7.53 13.22
CA CYS A 78 6.54 -6.87 14.20
C CYS A 78 6.22 -7.40 15.59
N LYS A 79 7.23 -7.89 16.31
CA LYS A 79 7.13 -8.39 17.70
C LYS A 79 7.28 -7.27 18.74
N ASN A 80 7.68 -6.08 18.29
CA ASN A 80 7.94 -4.93 19.15
C ASN A 80 6.92 -3.83 18.86
N GLU A 81 5.94 -3.68 19.75
CA GLU A 81 4.86 -2.68 19.62
C GLU A 81 5.41 -1.27 19.42
N LYS A 82 6.44 -0.88 20.17
CA LYS A 82 7.00 0.49 20.11
C LYS A 82 7.69 0.77 18.78
N LEU A 83 8.47 -0.20 18.27
CA LEU A 83 9.10 -0.10 16.95
C LEU A 83 8.04 0.05 15.86
N PHE A 84 7.01 -0.80 15.89
CA PHE A 84 5.90 -0.72 14.95
C PHE A 84 5.19 0.64 15.00
N LEU A 85 4.86 1.14 16.20
CA LEU A 85 4.12 2.39 16.33
C LEU A 85 4.90 3.58 15.79
N ASN A 86 6.19 3.66 16.08
CA ASN A 86 7.06 4.70 15.56
C ASN A 86 7.15 4.66 14.03
N PHE A 87 7.24 3.46 13.46
CA PHE A 87 7.27 3.26 12.01
C PHE A 87 5.93 3.67 11.36
N TYR A 88 4.80 3.21 11.91
CA TYR A 88 3.48 3.55 11.41
C TYR A 88 3.19 5.04 11.54
N SER A 89 3.50 5.67 12.68
CA SER A 89 3.21 7.07 12.94
C SER A 89 3.95 7.98 11.97
N LYS A 90 5.26 7.78 11.77
CA LYS A 90 6.06 8.60 10.85
C LYS A 90 5.57 8.50 9.41
N ILE A 91 5.28 7.29 8.92
CA ILE A 91 4.74 7.10 7.56
C ILE A 91 3.36 7.75 7.45
N PHE A 92 2.50 7.55 8.44
CA PHE A 92 1.16 8.13 8.46
C PHE A 92 1.19 9.65 8.46
N GLU A 93 2.04 10.26 9.30
CA GLU A 93 2.25 11.71 9.39
C GLU A 93 2.78 12.27 8.07
N ALA A 94 3.78 11.64 7.43
CA ALA A 94 4.27 12.10 6.15
C ALA A 94 3.19 12.07 5.05
N ILE A 95 2.39 11.01 5.00
CA ILE A 95 1.28 10.88 4.03
C ILE A 95 0.22 11.92 4.31
N ALA A 96 -0.24 12.00 5.56
CA ALA A 96 -1.35 12.86 5.86
C ALA A 96 -0.91 14.34 5.64
N GLN A 97 0.38 14.69 5.82
CA GLN A 97 0.87 16.06 5.64
C GLN A 97 0.72 16.43 4.17
N PHE A 98 1.13 15.52 3.29
CA PHE A 98 0.90 15.65 1.86
C PHE A 98 -0.58 15.74 1.50
N ILE A 99 -1.46 14.97 2.14
CA ILE A 99 -2.92 15.06 1.94
C ILE A 99 -3.48 16.43 2.32
N GLN A 100 -2.95 17.05 3.39
CA GLN A 100 -3.33 18.40 3.81
C GLN A 100 -2.81 19.45 2.83
N GLU A 101 -1.50 19.44 2.52
CA GLU A 101 -0.82 20.41 1.65
C GLU A 101 -1.34 20.38 0.21
N SER A 102 -1.76 19.22 -0.30
CA SER A 102 -2.34 19.07 -1.64
C SER A 102 -3.81 19.48 -1.73
N GLU A 103 -4.42 19.83 -0.60
CA GLU A 103 -5.86 20.03 -0.44
C GLU A 103 -6.69 18.86 -0.99
N TYR A 104 -6.22 17.62 -0.78
CA TYR A 104 -6.78 16.39 -1.38
C TYR A 104 -8.31 16.33 -1.31
N TRP A 105 -8.90 16.71 -0.18
CA TRP A 105 -10.35 16.66 0.03
C TRP A 105 -11.16 17.74 -0.68
N ASN A 106 -10.52 18.74 -1.28
CA ASN A 106 -11.15 19.78 -2.10
C ASN A 106 -11.02 19.49 -3.60
N ARG A 107 -10.23 18.47 -3.96
CA ARG A 107 -9.96 18.06 -5.35
C ARG A 107 -11.06 17.14 -5.89
N LYS A 108 -11.19 17.08 -7.21
CA LYS A 108 -12.03 16.08 -7.88
C LYS A 108 -11.43 14.68 -7.73
N THR A 109 -12.26 13.65 -7.84
CA THR A 109 -11.82 12.24 -7.72
C THR A 109 -10.63 11.89 -8.62
N THR A 110 -10.61 12.38 -9.87
CA THR A 110 -9.50 12.15 -10.81
C THR A 110 -8.19 12.80 -10.34
N GLU A 111 -8.26 14.01 -9.82
CA GLU A 111 -7.08 14.71 -9.29
C GLU A 111 -6.57 14.06 -7.99
N GLN A 112 -7.49 13.58 -7.15
CA GLN A 112 -7.15 12.76 -6.00
C GLN A 112 -6.42 11.49 -6.43
N ASP A 113 -6.90 10.79 -7.47
CA ASP A 113 -6.27 9.57 -7.99
C ASP A 113 -4.81 9.84 -8.40
N TYR A 114 -4.54 10.99 -9.05
CA TYR A 114 -3.19 11.40 -9.43
C TYR A 114 -2.30 11.71 -8.23
N LEU A 115 -2.83 12.38 -7.19
CA LEU A 115 -2.07 12.61 -5.95
C LEU A 115 -1.69 11.28 -5.27
N ILE A 116 -2.57 10.28 -5.31
CA ILE A 116 -2.25 8.95 -4.79
C ILE A 116 -1.21 8.24 -5.68
N CYS A 117 -1.22 8.45 -7.00
CA CYS A 117 -0.16 7.95 -7.87
C CYS A 117 1.21 8.50 -7.46
N GLN A 118 1.32 9.79 -7.10
CA GLN A 118 2.59 10.37 -6.60
C GLN A 118 3.06 9.71 -5.30
N ILE A 119 2.13 9.33 -4.41
CA ILE A 119 2.46 8.52 -3.23
C ILE A 119 3.01 7.16 -3.67
N LEU A 120 2.34 6.47 -4.61
CA LEU A 120 2.79 5.18 -5.12
C LEU A 120 4.17 5.27 -5.80
N ASP A 121 4.42 6.30 -6.60
CA ASP A 121 5.70 6.56 -7.24
C ASP A 121 6.82 6.72 -6.19
N THR A 122 6.52 7.46 -5.13
CA THR A 122 7.43 7.63 -3.98
C THR A 122 7.72 6.31 -3.28
N VAL A 123 6.69 5.48 -3.08
CA VAL A 123 6.86 4.14 -2.51
C VAL A 123 7.69 3.25 -3.41
N ALA A 124 7.42 3.19 -4.71
CA ALA A 124 8.22 2.40 -5.63
C ALA A 124 9.68 2.87 -5.68
N SER A 125 9.91 4.17 -5.53
CA SER A 125 11.25 4.75 -5.55
C SER A 125 12.15 4.34 -4.40
N VAL A 126 11.58 3.97 -3.24
CA VAL A 126 12.41 3.48 -2.14
C VAL A 126 12.88 2.04 -2.32
N HIS A 127 12.43 1.33 -3.36
CA HIS A 127 12.94 0.01 -3.68
C HIS A 127 14.46 0.05 -3.95
N LYS A 128 15.20 -0.95 -3.47
CA LYS A 128 16.67 -0.99 -3.57
C LYS A 128 17.23 -0.90 -4.99
N ASP A 129 16.45 -1.33 -5.97
CA ASP A 129 16.80 -1.29 -7.40
C ASP A 129 16.10 -0.14 -8.14
N GLY A 130 15.60 0.84 -7.38
CA GLY A 130 14.89 2.00 -7.89
C GLY A 130 13.44 1.73 -8.31
N ILE A 131 12.79 2.82 -8.71
CA ILE A 131 11.37 2.84 -9.09
C ILE A 131 11.04 1.89 -10.23
N THR A 132 11.95 1.72 -11.19
CA THR A 132 11.78 0.83 -12.35
C THR A 132 11.67 -0.65 -11.96
N HIS A 133 12.00 -1.00 -10.73
CA HIS A 133 11.79 -2.34 -10.19
C HIS A 133 10.72 -2.36 -9.08
N GLY A 134 10.64 -1.30 -8.27
CA GLY A 134 9.64 -1.17 -7.21
C GLY A 134 8.20 -1.28 -7.72
N TYR A 135 7.93 -0.69 -8.90
CA TYR A 135 6.60 -0.70 -9.51
C TYR A 135 6.11 -2.10 -9.91
N LEU A 136 7.00 -3.09 -10.05
CA LEU A 136 6.59 -4.47 -10.38
C LEU A 136 5.70 -5.08 -9.28
N SER A 137 5.79 -4.57 -8.05
CA SER A 137 4.87 -4.97 -6.97
C SER A 137 3.45 -4.42 -7.18
N PHE A 138 3.33 -3.21 -7.73
CA PHE A 138 2.06 -2.64 -8.18
C PHE A 138 1.49 -3.46 -9.34
N TYR A 139 2.33 -3.74 -10.33
CA TYR A 139 2.00 -4.56 -11.49
C TYR A 139 1.44 -5.93 -11.09
N SER A 140 2.16 -6.61 -10.19
CA SER A 140 1.73 -7.87 -9.60
C SER A 140 0.38 -7.77 -8.91
N ASN A 141 0.14 -6.68 -8.16
CA ASN A 141 -1.03 -6.53 -7.31
C ASN A 141 -2.33 -6.36 -8.11
N TYR A 142 -2.36 -5.44 -9.08
CA TYR A 142 -3.59 -5.21 -9.85
C TYR A 142 -3.91 -6.40 -10.76
N LEU A 143 -2.90 -7.07 -11.32
CA LEU A 143 -3.12 -8.28 -12.10
C LEU A 143 -3.66 -9.42 -11.23
N TYR A 144 -3.19 -9.55 -9.99
CA TYR A 144 -3.69 -10.58 -9.08
C TYR A 144 -5.15 -10.32 -8.74
N TYR A 145 -5.51 -9.06 -8.48
CA TYR A 145 -6.90 -8.65 -8.29
C TYR A 145 -7.78 -9.00 -9.49
N LEU A 146 -7.33 -8.72 -10.72
CA LEU A 146 -8.08 -9.09 -11.93
C LEU A 146 -8.26 -10.61 -12.06
N SER A 147 -7.23 -11.41 -11.77
CA SER A 147 -7.34 -12.88 -11.73
C SER A 147 -8.37 -13.34 -10.69
N GLN A 148 -8.41 -12.71 -9.51
CA GLN A 148 -9.41 -13.03 -8.48
C GLN A 148 -10.83 -12.72 -8.96
N ILE A 149 -11.07 -11.53 -9.51
CA ILE A 149 -12.39 -11.15 -10.01
C ILE A 149 -12.83 -12.08 -11.16
N LYS A 150 -11.92 -12.43 -12.08
CA LYS A 150 -12.20 -13.37 -13.17
C LYS A 150 -12.67 -14.74 -12.65
N SER A 151 -12.17 -15.18 -11.50
CA SER A 151 -12.51 -16.49 -10.93
C SER A 151 -13.86 -16.53 -10.20
N ILE A 152 -14.38 -15.39 -9.75
CA ILE A 152 -15.61 -15.33 -8.91
C ILE A 152 -16.79 -14.62 -9.58
N ALA A 153 -16.53 -13.77 -10.58
CA ALA A 153 -17.56 -12.97 -11.25
C ALA A 153 -17.97 -13.57 -12.59
N SER A 154 -19.18 -13.23 -13.06
CA SER A 154 -19.58 -13.51 -14.45
C SER A 154 -18.65 -12.79 -15.44
N SER A 155 -18.54 -13.31 -16.66
CA SER A 155 -17.69 -12.70 -17.70
C SER A 155 -18.07 -11.24 -17.97
N GLU A 156 -19.37 -10.91 -17.98
CA GLU A 156 -19.84 -9.53 -18.17
C GLU A 156 -19.39 -8.62 -17.02
N THR A 157 -19.55 -9.06 -15.76
CA THR A 157 -19.12 -8.27 -14.59
C THR A 157 -17.60 -8.11 -14.56
N PHE A 158 -16.86 -9.17 -14.88
CA PHE A 158 -15.41 -9.10 -15.00
C PHE A 158 -14.98 -8.07 -16.03
N LEU A 159 -15.53 -8.10 -17.25
CA LEU A 159 -15.20 -7.14 -18.30
C LEU A 159 -15.54 -5.71 -17.90
N LYS A 160 -16.67 -5.48 -17.22
CA LYS A 160 -17.02 -4.16 -16.67
C LYS A 160 -16.00 -3.66 -15.65
N ILE A 161 -15.57 -4.52 -14.72
CA ILE A 161 -14.58 -4.16 -13.68
C ILE A 161 -13.20 -3.94 -14.31
N GLN A 162 -12.77 -4.84 -15.20
CA GLN A 162 -11.51 -4.73 -15.92
C GLN A 162 -11.45 -3.40 -16.69
N ASN A 163 -12.49 -3.08 -17.47
CA ASN A 163 -12.55 -1.82 -18.20
C ASN A 163 -12.51 -0.61 -17.27
N LYS A 164 -13.19 -0.64 -16.12
CA LYS A 164 -13.12 0.46 -15.12
C LYS A 164 -11.70 0.66 -14.56
N ILE A 165 -10.90 -0.40 -14.48
CA ILE A 165 -9.54 -0.33 -13.96
C ILE A 165 -8.56 0.14 -15.05
N THR A 166 -8.66 -0.43 -16.25
CA THR A 166 -7.66 -0.25 -17.31
C THR A 166 -8.02 0.82 -18.34
N HIS A 167 -9.19 1.46 -18.22
CA HIS A 167 -9.55 2.56 -19.11
C HIS A 167 -8.70 3.80 -18.81
N VAL A 168 -8.17 4.41 -19.88
CA VAL A 168 -7.36 5.64 -19.85
C VAL A 168 -8.06 6.68 -20.71
N ASP A 169 -8.67 7.67 -20.07
CA ASP A 169 -9.29 8.79 -20.77
C ASP A 169 -8.27 9.85 -21.21
N ASN A 170 -8.73 10.99 -21.74
CA ASN A 170 -7.81 12.03 -22.23
C ASN A 170 -7.07 12.76 -21.10
N LEU A 171 -7.70 12.95 -19.94
CA LEU A 171 -7.03 13.54 -18.78
C LEU A 171 -6.00 12.56 -18.21
N ASP A 172 -6.34 11.27 -18.16
CA ASP A 172 -5.42 10.22 -17.74
C ASP A 172 -4.20 10.17 -18.67
N LYS A 173 -4.39 10.31 -19.99
CA LYS A 173 -3.26 10.35 -20.94
C LYS A 173 -2.30 11.50 -20.66
N ILE A 174 -2.83 12.68 -20.31
CA ILE A 174 -1.99 13.84 -19.96
C ILE A 174 -1.17 13.52 -18.72
N PHE A 175 -1.80 12.96 -17.69
CA PHE A 175 -1.13 12.56 -16.45
C PHE A 175 -0.09 11.44 -16.69
N VAL A 176 -0.46 10.36 -17.36
CA VAL A 176 0.42 9.21 -17.62
C VAL A 176 1.62 9.59 -18.50
N ASN A 177 1.49 10.63 -19.33
CA ASN A 177 2.61 11.14 -20.13
C ASN A 177 3.44 12.21 -19.39
N SER A 178 3.07 12.60 -18.17
CA SER A 178 3.83 13.57 -17.37
C SER A 178 5.01 12.90 -16.65
N GLU A 179 5.87 13.72 -16.06
CA GLU A 179 6.97 13.21 -15.24
C GLU A 179 6.45 12.50 -13.98
N VAL A 180 7.19 11.45 -13.59
CA VAL A 180 7.03 10.79 -12.30
C VAL A 180 7.41 11.79 -11.19
N THR A 181 6.55 11.92 -10.19
CA THR A 181 6.76 12.89 -9.09
C THR A 181 7.03 12.16 -7.78
N ILE A 182 8.17 12.49 -7.16
CA ILE A 182 8.57 11.92 -5.86
C ILE A 182 8.34 12.95 -4.76
N ILE A 183 7.56 12.57 -3.76
CA ILE A 183 7.26 13.40 -2.59
C ILE A 183 8.47 13.32 -1.65
N LYS A 184 9.30 14.36 -1.67
CA LYS A 184 10.61 14.35 -0.99
C LYS A 184 10.54 14.00 0.50
N ASN A 185 9.64 14.62 1.26
CA ASN A 185 9.47 14.35 2.69
C ASN A 185 9.09 12.87 2.94
N LEU A 186 8.14 12.34 2.19
CA LEU A 186 7.73 10.94 2.30
C LEU A 186 8.86 9.98 1.89
N TYR A 187 9.60 10.30 0.82
CA TYR A 187 10.75 9.51 0.40
C TYR A 187 11.81 9.40 1.51
N ASP A 188 12.15 10.53 2.14
CA ASP A 188 13.16 10.58 3.20
C ASP A 188 12.72 9.79 4.44
N VAL A 189 11.45 9.94 4.85
CA VAL A 189 10.86 9.14 5.93
C VAL A 189 10.90 7.65 5.59
N LEU A 190 10.50 7.24 4.38
CA LEU A 190 10.50 5.84 3.99
C LEU A 190 11.91 5.24 3.96
N GLN A 191 12.92 5.98 3.51
CA GLN A 191 14.32 5.53 3.52
C GLN A 191 14.84 5.33 4.95
N GLU A 192 14.60 6.30 5.84
CA GLU A 192 14.97 6.21 7.25
C GLU A 192 14.31 5.01 7.92
N GLU A 193 13.01 4.84 7.68
CA GLU A 193 12.22 3.80 8.32
C GLU A 193 12.53 2.39 7.77
N ILE A 194 12.84 2.24 6.48
CA ILE A 194 13.38 0.98 5.94
C ILE A 194 14.73 0.65 6.58
N LYS A 195 15.60 1.63 6.77
CA LYS A 195 16.89 1.43 7.46
C LYS A 195 16.67 1.00 8.91
N MET A 196 15.75 1.64 9.63
CA MET A 196 15.39 1.26 11.01
C MET A 196 14.86 -0.17 11.09
N LEU A 197 14.00 -0.60 10.16
CA LEU A 197 13.56 -2.01 10.08
C LEU A 197 14.73 -2.96 9.82
N SER A 198 15.67 -2.56 8.95
CA SER A 198 16.86 -3.35 8.65
C SER A 198 17.80 -3.50 9.85
N GLU A 199 17.92 -2.48 10.70
CA GLU A 199 18.74 -2.51 11.91
C GLU A 199 18.07 -3.29 13.05
N ASN A 200 16.75 -3.51 12.98
CA ASN A 200 15.95 -4.19 14.00
C ASN A 200 15.31 -5.48 13.48
N GLN A 201 15.95 -6.18 12.55
CA GLN A 201 15.42 -7.40 11.91
C GLN A 201 15.00 -8.50 12.90
N GLN A 202 15.67 -8.61 14.04
CA GLN A 202 15.35 -9.57 15.10
C GLN A 202 13.95 -9.38 15.70
N GLU A 203 13.43 -8.14 15.64
CA GLU A 203 12.10 -7.78 16.12
C GLU A 203 11.02 -8.09 15.07
N LEU A 204 11.40 -8.56 13.89
CA LEU A 204 10.49 -8.84 12.79
C LEU A 204 10.22 -10.34 12.68
N ASP A 205 9.00 -10.68 12.27
CA ASP A 205 8.62 -12.03 11.89
C ASP A 205 8.36 -12.09 10.39
N PHE A 206 9.33 -12.60 9.63
CA PHE A 206 9.15 -12.76 8.19
C PHE A 206 8.29 -13.97 7.80
N SER A 207 8.03 -14.89 8.74
CA SER A 207 7.27 -16.11 8.46
C SER A 207 5.79 -15.84 8.17
N VAL A 208 5.27 -14.70 8.64
CA VAL A 208 3.88 -14.27 8.40
C VAL A 208 3.65 -13.78 6.96
N PHE A 209 4.72 -13.48 6.21
CA PHE A 209 4.58 -13.06 4.82
C PHE A 209 4.39 -14.26 3.89
N PRO A 210 3.48 -14.16 2.90
CA PRO A 210 3.32 -15.19 1.88
C PRO A 210 4.65 -15.57 1.21
N ASN A 211 4.95 -16.88 1.22
CA ASN A 211 6.12 -17.46 0.60
C ASN A 211 5.97 -17.45 -0.94
N PRO A 212 6.91 -16.87 -1.71
CA PRO A 212 6.80 -16.82 -3.17
C PRO A 212 6.82 -18.22 -3.82
N TYR A 213 7.42 -19.23 -3.19
CA TYR A 213 7.38 -20.62 -3.68
C TYR A 213 5.99 -21.26 -3.60
N THR A 214 5.11 -20.75 -2.73
CA THR A 214 3.74 -21.24 -2.59
C THR A 214 2.72 -20.32 -3.25
N PHE A 215 3.15 -19.30 -4.00
CA PHE A 215 2.28 -18.28 -4.57
C PHE A 215 1.05 -18.85 -5.26
N PHE A 216 1.22 -19.85 -6.13
CA PHE A 216 0.11 -20.46 -6.88
C PHE A 216 -0.83 -21.33 -6.04
N LYS A 217 -0.45 -21.66 -4.79
CA LYS A 217 -1.21 -22.49 -3.85
C LYS A 217 -1.91 -21.67 -2.75
N ASN A 218 -1.64 -20.37 -2.66
CA ASN A 218 -2.10 -19.53 -1.56
C ASN A 218 -3.53 -18.97 -1.76
N SER A 219 -4.18 -19.26 -2.88
CA SER A 219 -5.54 -18.79 -3.17
C SER A 219 -6.59 -19.80 -2.71
N SER A 220 -7.68 -19.33 -2.10
CA SER A 220 -8.86 -20.14 -1.74
C SER A 220 -9.74 -20.49 -2.96
N VAL A 221 -9.47 -19.89 -4.11
CA VAL A 221 -10.17 -20.12 -5.38
C VAL A 221 -9.17 -20.47 -6.47
N ASN A 222 -9.61 -21.25 -7.47
CA ASN A 222 -8.78 -21.57 -8.63
C ASN A 222 -8.59 -20.33 -9.50
N LEU A 223 -7.36 -19.81 -9.54
CA LEU A 223 -7.01 -18.61 -10.29
C LEU A 223 -6.35 -18.98 -11.63
N GLU A 224 -6.79 -18.30 -12.68
CA GLU A 224 -6.01 -18.18 -13.92
C GLU A 224 -5.02 -17.01 -13.75
N TYR A 225 -3.77 -17.35 -13.42
CA TYR A 225 -2.72 -16.37 -13.17
C TYR A 225 -2.22 -15.71 -14.47
N SER A 226 -1.89 -14.42 -14.39
CA SER A 226 -1.35 -13.67 -15.53
C SER A 226 0.01 -14.22 -16.01
N LYS A 227 0.38 -13.90 -17.26
CA LYS A 227 1.73 -14.21 -17.81
C LYS A 227 2.85 -13.67 -16.93
N PHE A 228 2.67 -12.48 -16.35
CA PHE A 228 3.62 -11.89 -15.41
C PHE A 228 3.83 -12.80 -14.19
N HIS A 229 2.76 -13.19 -13.50
CA HIS A 229 2.88 -14.05 -12.31
C HIS A 229 3.50 -15.40 -12.64
N GLN A 230 3.09 -16.01 -13.76
CA GLN A 230 3.68 -17.26 -14.25
C GLN A 230 5.19 -17.11 -14.48
N THR A 231 5.62 -16.01 -15.09
CA THR A 231 7.04 -15.73 -15.35
C THR A 231 7.83 -15.52 -14.07
N VAL A 232 7.33 -14.70 -13.15
CA VAL A 232 8.03 -14.34 -11.91
C VAL A 232 8.12 -15.53 -10.96
N PHE A 233 6.99 -16.17 -10.67
CA PHE A 233 6.90 -17.19 -9.62
C PHE A 233 7.24 -18.61 -10.09
N SER A 234 7.63 -18.78 -11.36
CA SER A 234 8.22 -20.04 -11.86
C SER A 234 9.74 -19.94 -12.09
N ASN A 235 10.32 -18.74 -12.00
CA ASN A 235 11.75 -18.53 -12.25
C ASN A 235 12.56 -18.71 -10.95
N LYS A 236 13.44 -19.72 -10.92
CA LYS A 236 14.25 -20.07 -9.72
C LYS A 236 15.16 -18.93 -9.24
N LEU A 237 15.72 -18.13 -10.15
CA LEU A 237 16.61 -17.02 -9.78
C LEU A 237 15.84 -15.90 -9.07
N LEU A 238 14.68 -15.53 -9.62
CA LEU A 238 13.80 -14.54 -9.02
C LEU A 238 13.27 -15.01 -7.66
N LEU A 239 12.79 -16.26 -7.57
CA LEU A 239 12.34 -16.84 -6.29
C LEU A 239 13.43 -16.82 -5.21
N ARG A 240 14.68 -17.11 -5.59
CA ARG A 240 15.82 -16.99 -4.66
C ARG A 240 16.04 -15.53 -4.25
N ARG A 241 16.04 -14.58 -5.19
CA ARG A 241 16.20 -13.15 -4.87
C ARG A 241 15.17 -12.70 -3.83
N TYR A 242 13.90 -13.06 -4.04
CA TYR A 242 12.81 -12.71 -3.13
C TYR A 242 12.94 -13.31 -1.73
N THR A 243 13.63 -14.45 -1.58
CA THR A 243 13.74 -15.16 -0.30
C THR A 243 15.05 -14.93 0.42
N LYS A 244 16.13 -14.60 -0.29
CA LYS A 244 17.44 -14.30 0.32
C LYS A 244 17.61 -12.85 0.71
N ASP A 245 16.91 -11.94 0.03
CA ASP A 245 17.07 -10.51 0.28
C ASP A 245 16.02 -10.01 1.28
N SER A 246 16.47 -9.68 2.50
CA SER A 246 15.61 -9.12 3.55
C SER A 246 14.95 -7.81 3.11
N PHE A 247 15.57 -7.07 2.19
CA PHE A 247 15.03 -5.82 1.68
C PHE A 247 13.63 -6.00 1.08
N PHE A 248 13.38 -7.12 0.41
CA PHE A 248 12.07 -7.39 -0.17
C PHE A 248 10.97 -7.43 0.89
N TYR A 249 11.28 -7.92 2.09
CA TYR A 249 10.33 -7.93 3.20
C TYR A 249 10.07 -6.52 3.75
N PHE A 250 11.08 -5.67 3.87
CA PHE A 250 10.88 -4.26 4.28
C PHE A 250 10.00 -3.51 3.28
N TYR A 251 10.27 -3.68 1.99
CA TYR A 251 9.44 -3.09 0.94
C TYR A 251 7.98 -3.58 1.02
N ARG A 252 7.75 -4.87 1.31
CA ARG A 252 6.41 -5.41 1.51
C ARG A 252 5.71 -4.89 2.76
N ILE A 253 6.45 -4.65 3.84
CA ILE A 253 5.93 -4.01 5.06
C ILE A 253 5.41 -2.61 4.71
N VAL A 254 6.24 -1.81 4.04
CA VAL A 254 5.89 -0.47 3.57
C VAL A 254 4.61 -0.51 2.73
N MET A 255 4.60 -1.35 1.68
CA MET A 255 3.43 -1.58 0.83
C MET A 255 2.16 -1.97 1.60
N GLY A 256 2.31 -2.83 2.62
CA GLY A 256 1.21 -3.25 3.48
C GLY A 256 0.58 -2.10 4.26
N ILE A 257 1.39 -1.17 4.77
CA ILE A 257 0.90 0.05 5.41
C ILE A 257 0.15 0.93 4.42
N PHE A 258 0.72 1.19 3.25
CA PHE A 258 0.04 2.01 2.24
C PHE A 258 -1.33 1.44 1.87
N PHE A 259 -1.43 0.13 1.64
CA PHE A 259 -2.72 -0.50 1.34
C PHE A 259 -3.72 -0.47 2.49
N LYS A 260 -3.27 -0.33 3.75
CA LYS A 260 -4.16 -0.04 4.89
C LYS A 260 -4.60 1.42 4.95
N ILE A 261 -3.76 2.35 4.51
CA ILE A 261 -4.07 3.79 4.50
C ILE A 261 -5.03 4.17 3.38
N LEU A 262 -4.97 3.53 2.20
CA LEU A 262 -5.84 3.91 1.06
C LEU A 262 -7.35 3.88 1.40
N PRO A 263 -7.91 2.84 2.07
CA PRO A 263 -9.31 2.88 2.53
C PRO A 263 -9.60 4.05 3.48
N LEU A 264 -8.63 4.47 4.29
CA LEU A 264 -8.72 5.64 5.17
C LEU A 264 -8.74 6.97 4.38
N LEU A 265 -8.38 6.97 3.10
CA LEU A 265 -8.53 8.11 2.19
C LEU A 265 -9.80 8.02 1.33
N GLY A 266 -10.71 7.11 1.67
CA GLY A 266 -11.97 6.89 0.94
C GLY A 266 -11.78 6.14 -0.38
N ILE A 267 -10.68 5.41 -0.53
CA ILE A 267 -10.36 4.69 -1.77
C ILE A 267 -10.88 3.26 -1.68
N SER A 268 -11.86 2.93 -2.53
CA SER A 268 -12.40 1.57 -2.64
C SER A 268 -11.42 0.61 -3.32
N MET A 269 -11.65 -0.70 -3.21
CA MET A 269 -10.79 -1.71 -3.84
C MET A 269 -10.66 -1.53 -5.37
N ASN A 270 -11.77 -1.25 -6.06
CA ASN A 270 -11.75 -1.00 -7.51
C ASN A 270 -10.97 0.28 -7.84
N ARG A 271 -11.20 1.37 -7.08
CA ARG A 271 -10.50 2.65 -7.27
C ARG A 271 -9.00 2.50 -7.01
N ARG A 272 -8.61 1.79 -5.95
CA ARG A 272 -7.21 1.45 -5.66
C ARG A 272 -6.54 0.78 -6.85
N ASN A 273 -7.14 -0.28 -7.40
CA ASN A 273 -6.50 -1.02 -8.50
C ASN A 273 -6.44 -0.20 -9.80
N ARG A 274 -7.39 0.72 -10.01
CA ARG A 274 -7.29 1.72 -11.08
C ARG A 274 -6.10 2.67 -10.87
N ILE A 275 -5.95 3.25 -9.67
CA ILE A 275 -4.83 4.14 -9.34
C ILE A 275 -3.49 3.41 -9.52
N ILE A 276 -3.39 2.16 -9.04
CA ILE A 276 -2.20 1.31 -9.23
C ILE A 276 -1.91 1.12 -10.72
N PHE A 277 -2.92 0.87 -11.55
CA PHE A 277 -2.77 0.76 -13.00
C PHE A 277 -2.25 2.07 -13.63
N LEU A 278 -2.79 3.23 -13.23
CA LEU A 278 -2.31 4.53 -13.73
C LEU A 278 -0.85 4.80 -13.36
N ALA A 279 -0.44 4.51 -12.11
CA ALA A 279 0.95 4.66 -11.67
C ALA A 279 1.89 3.74 -12.45
N VAL A 280 1.47 2.48 -12.69
CA VAL A 280 2.20 1.54 -13.55
C VAL A 280 2.41 2.11 -14.95
N GLU A 281 1.34 2.58 -15.59
CA GLU A 281 1.40 3.13 -16.95
C GLU A 281 2.31 4.37 -17.01
N GLN A 282 2.24 5.23 -16.00
CA GLN A 282 3.07 6.44 -15.93
C GLN A 282 4.56 6.09 -15.83
N ILE A 283 4.92 5.18 -14.91
CA ILE A 283 6.30 4.74 -14.72
C ILE A 283 6.81 4.06 -16.01
N GLU A 284 6.03 3.16 -16.61
CA GLU A 284 6.43 2.48 -17.85
C GLU A 284 6.67 3.47 -19.00
N LYS A 285 5.79 4.47 -19.17
CA LYS A 285 5.96 5.48 -20.21
C LYS A 285 7.12 6.43 -19.94
N TYR A 286 7.23 6.96 -18.71
CA TYR A 286 8.27 7.95 -18.38
C TYR A 286 9.67 7.37 -18.56
N PHE A 287 9.88 6.12 -18.15
CA PHE A 287 11.20 5.45 -18.29
C PHE A 287 11.38 4.69 -19.61
N GLY A 288 10.34 4.57 -20.44
CA GLY A 288 10.39 3.78 -21.68
C GLY A 288 10.64 2.28 -21.42
N ILE A 289 10.05 1.74 -20.36
CA ILE A 289 10.23 0.35 -19.90
C ILE A 289 8.91 -0.41 -19.93
N ASN A 290 8.98 -1.73 -19.71
CA ASN A 290 7.82 -2.54 -19.37
C ASN A 290 8.22 -3.67 -18.43
N TRP A 291 7.24 -4.36 -17.86
CA TRP A 291 7.53 -5.43 -16.90
C TRP A 291 8.44 -6.53 -17.49
N GLU A 292 8.34 -6.86 -18.78
CA GLU A 292 9.17 -7.89 -19.39
C GLU A 292 10.64 -7.48 -19.45
N THR A 293 10.92 -6.21 -19.77
CA THR A 293 12.30 -5.71 -19.79
C THR A 293 12.91 -5.70 -18.41
N GLN A 294 12.16 -5.28 -17.39
CA GLN A 294 12.65 -5.22 -16.01
C GLN A 294 12.82 -6.61 -15.38
N ILE A 295 11.94 -7.56 -15.70
CA ILE A 295 12.12 -8.96 -15.26
C ILE A 295 13.35 -9.59 -15.90
N LYS A 296 13.61 -9.35 -17.20
CA LYS A 296 14.83 -9.83 -17.87
C LYS A 296 16.09 -9.23 -17.23
N GLU A 297 16.06 -7.93 -16.92
CA GLU A 297 17.16 -7.27 -16.22
C GLU A 297 17.40 -7.87 -14.82
N SER A 298 16.33 -8.07 -14.05
CA SER A 298 16.41 -8.72 -12.73
C SER A 298 17.02 -10.12 -12.81
N ILE A 299 16.66 -10.92 -13.81
CA ILE A 299 17.23 -12.25 -14.05
C ILE A 299 18.72 -12.15 -14.40
N ARG A 300 19.11 -11.20 -15.26
CA ARG A 300 20.50 -10.98 -15.64
C ARG A 300 21.36 -10.66 -14.42
N TRP A 301 20.94 -9.71 -13.59
CA TRP A 301 21.69 -9.32 -12.39
C TRP A 301 21.88 -10.48 -11.40
N GLU A 302 20.83 -11.29 -11.20
CA GLU A 302 20.96 -12.47 -10.32
C GLU A 302 21.88 -13.53 -10.94
N SER A 303 21.80 -13.75 -12.25
CA SER A 303 22.69 -14.70 -12.95
C SER A 303 24.17 -14.32 -12.82
N GLU A 304 24.51 -13.03 -12.99
CA GLU A 304 25.88 -12.53 -12.87
C GLU A 304 26.42 -12.68 -11.44
N LYS A 305 25.59 -12.40 -10.43
CA LYS A 305 25.95 -12.62 -9.01
C LYS A 305 26.21 -14.09 -8.71
N TYR A 306 25.44 -14.99 -9.31
CA TYR A 306 25.61 -16.43 -9.16
C TYR A 306 26.94 -16.93 -9.72
N VAL A 307 27.29 -16.54 -10.95
CA VAL A 307 28.55 -16.93 -11.58
C VAL A 307 29.76 -16.45 -10.76
N ASN A 308 29.65 -15.28 -10.13
CA ASN A 308 30.72 -14.75 -9.29
C ASN A 308 30.80 -15.41 -7.91
N ALA A 309 29.71 -15.99 -7.40
CA ALA A 309 29.69 -16.70 -6.13
C ALA A 309 30.24 -18.14 -6.24
N GLU A 310 30.10 -18.79 -7.40
CA GLU A 310 30.67 -20.13 -7.67
C GLU A 310 32.18 -20.11 -7.97
N LYS A 311 32.73 -18.92 -8.26
CA LYS A 311 34.16 -18.70 -8.52
C LYS A 311 34.98 -18.33 -7.28
N ARG A 312 34.35 -18.18 -6.11
CA ARG A 312 34.98 -17.84 -4.83
C ARG A 312 35.01 -19.06 -3.92
#